data_AF-A0A813E953-F1
#
_entry.id   AF-A0A813E953-F1
#
_cell.length_a   1.000
_cell.length_b   1.000
_cell.length_c   1.000
_cell.angle_alpha   90.00
_cell.angle_beta   90.00
_cell.angle_gamma   90.00
#
_symmetry.space_group_name_H-M   'P 1'
#
loop_
_entity.id
_entity.type
_entity.pdbx_description
1 polymer ?
#
loop_
_entity_poly.entity_id
_entity_poly.type
_entity_poly.pdbx_seq_one_letter_code
_entity_poly.pdbx_strand_id
1 'polypeptide(L)'
;MVQVCATAKDFAAIKANGSVVTWGHADYGGDSSVFAPLLTEGVVQFCGTGVAFAAIKANGSVVTWGHADYGGDSAAVAPLLTDGVAKVCGTAFAFAATKESGSIVTWGYADDGGDSSGVAALLTEGVVQVC
;
A
#
# COMPACT_ATOMS: atom_id res chain seq x y z
N MET A 1 -0.57 7.46 17.32
CA MET A 1 -1.42 6.28 17.01
C MET A 1 -0.49 5.07 16.91
N VAL A 2 -0.89 3.89 17.39
CA VAL A 2 -0.17 2.62 17.18
C VAL A 2 -1.13 1.69 16.47
N GLN A 3 -0.74 1.17 15.31
CA GLN A 3 -1.54 0.27 14.49
C GLN A 3 -0.68 -0.94 14.11
N VAL A 4 -1.29 -2.12 14.08
CA VAL A 4 -0.66 -3.37 13.66
C VAL A 4 -1.47 -3.95 12.50
N CYS A 5 -0.80 -4.38 11.43
CA CYS A 5 -1.40 -5.12 10.34
C CYS A 5 -0.67 -6.45 10.20
N ALA A 6 -1.41 -7.50 9.88
CA ALA A 6 -0.89 -8.84 9.67
C ALA A 6 -1.15 -9.26 8.22
N THR A 7 -0.19 -9.96 7.64
CA THR A 7 -0.34 -10.74 6.40
C THR A 7 -0.55 -12.21 6.78
N ALA A 8 -0.57 -13.13 5.81
CA ALA A 8 -0.72 -14.55 6.10
C ALA A 8 0.43 -15.13 6.92
N LYS A 9 1.61 -14.49 6.92
CA LYS A 9 2.82 -14.99 7.59
C LYS A 9 3.62 -13.95 8.37
N ASP A 10 3.21 -12.67 8.35
CA ASP A 10 4.02 -11.54 8.82
C ASP A 10 3.20 -10.49 9.55
N PHE A 11 3.92 -9.60 10.22
CA PHE A 11 3.34 -8.46 10.91
C PHE A 11 4.12 -7.19 10.59
N ALA A 12 3.39 -6.08 10.55
CA ALA A 12 3.95 -4.73 10.52
C ALA A 12 3.23 -3.86 11.56
N ALA A 13 3.98 -2.96 12.20
CA ALA A 13 3.45 -2.03 13.19
C ALA A 13 3.93 -0.60 12.92
N ILE A 14 3.01 0.36 13.03
CA ILE A 14 3.31 1.80 13.09
C ILE A 14 3.51 2.21 14.55
N LYS A 15 4.65 2.85 14.84
CA LYS A 15 4.93 3.52 16.10
C LYS A 15 4.31 4.91 16.15
N ALA A 16 4.15 5.45 17.36
CA ALA A 16 3.57 6.78 17.57
C ALA A 16 4.31 7.93 16.87
N ASN A 17 5.60 7.75 16.55
CA ASN A 17 6.41 8.70 15.79
C ASN A 17 6.28 8.54 14.26
N GLY A 18 5.38 7.67 13.78
CA GLY A 18 5.17 7.41 12.36
C GLY A 18 6.24 6.50 11.73
N SER A 19 7.10 5.85 12.53
CA SER A 19 8.04 4.84 12.03
C SER A 19 7.40 3.46 11.97
N VAL A 20 7.83 2.62 11.02
CA VAL A 20 7.34 1.24 10.85
C VAL A 20 8.38 0.23 11.35
N VAL A 21 7.90 -0.87 11.93
CA VAL A 21 8.70 -2.07 12.21
C VAL A 21 7.96 -3.27 11.64
N THR A 22 8.69 -4.16 10.99
CA THR A 22 8.16 -5.44 10.47
C THR A 22 8.87 -6.62 11.10
N TRP A 23 8.18 -7.75 11.18
CA TRP A 23 8.76 -9.03 11.58
C TRP A 23 8.00 -10.17 10.92
N GLY A 24 8.70 -11.27 10.60
CA GLY A 24 8.14 -12.43 9.91
C GLY A 24 9.08 -12.99 8.85
N HIS A 25 8.50 -13.65 7.85
CA HIS A 25 9.17 -14.14 6.65
C HIS A 25 9.61 -12.99 5.75
N ALA A 26 10.92 -12.93 5.45
CA ALA A 26 11.51 -11.83 4.69
C ALA A 26 10.81 -11.58 3.34
N ASP A 27 10.58 -12.64 2.56
CA ASP A 27 10.01 -12.55 1.20
C ASP A 27 8.55 -12.07 1.15
N TYR A 28 7.87 -12.00 2.30
CA TYR A 28 6.46 -11.61 2.42
C TYR A 28 6.27 -10.30 3.20
N GLY A 29 7.36 -9.54 3.37
CA GLY A 29 7.34 -8.22 4.00
C GLY A 29 7.77 -8.21 5.47
N GLY A 30 8.20 -9.36 6.00
CA GLY A 30 8.81 -9.48 7.32
C GLY A 30 10.18 -8.79 7.44
N ASP A 31 10.81 -8.46 6.31
CA ASP A 31 12.01 -7.62 6.26
C ASP A 31 11.74 -6.33 5.46
N SER A 32 11.61 -5.20 6.17
CA SER A 32 11.45 -3.88 5.57
C SER A 32 12.77 -3.09 5.53
N SER A 33 13.92 -3.72 5.75
CA SER A 33 15.22 -3.03 5.91
C SER A 33 15.60 -2.18 4.69
N VAL A 34 15.31 -2.67 3.48
CA VAL A 34 15.52 -1.93 2.22
C VAL A 34 14.71 -0.63 2.18
N PHE A 35 13.52 -0.63 2.78
CA PHE A 35 12.59 0.50 2.81
C PHE A 35 12.68 1.30 4.12
N ALA A 36 13.56 0.91 5.04
CA ALA A 36 13.72 1.57 6.34
C ALA A 36 13.91 3.09 6.22
N PRO A 37 14.71 3.65 5.28
CA PRO A 37 14.85 5.09 5.12
C PRO A 37 13.54 5.82 4.81
N LEU A 38 12.59 5.14 4.16
CA LEU A 38 11.29 5.70 3.79
C LEU A 38 10.24 5.54 4.89
N LEU A 39 10.49 4.64 5.85
CA LEU A 39 9.59 4.23 6.92
C LEU A 39 10.06 4.68 8.32
N THR A 40 10.97 5.65 8.40
CA THR A 40 11.49 6.20 9.67
C THR A 40 10.55 7.20 10.34
N GLU A 41 9.65 7.83 9.58
CA GLU A 41 8.69 8.81 10.09
C GLU A 41 7.57 9.10 9.07
N GLY A 42 6.52 9.77 9.56
CA GLY A 42 5.49 10.36 8.73
C GLY A 42 4.49 9.37 8.13
N VAL A 43 4.53 8.08 8.48
CA VAL A 43 3.47 7.13 8.10
C VAL A 43 2.23 7.38 8.93
N VAL A 44 1.08 7.52 8.26
CA VAL A 44 -0.22 7.83 8.88
C VAL A 44 -1.24 6.70 8.75
N GLN A 45 -1.07 5.84 7.76
CA GLN A 45 -1.90 4.66 7.53
C GLN A 45 -1.06 3.60 6.82
N PHE A 46 -1.41 2.33 7.00
CA PHE A 46 -0.93 1.25 6.17
C PHE A 46 -1.99 0.17 6.00
N CYS A 47 -1.83 -0.62 4.95
CA CYS A 47 -2.67 -1.74 4.58
C CYS A 47 -1.77 -2.92 4.22
N GLY A 48 -2.16 -4.13 4.59
CA GLY A 48 -1.50 -5.38 4.21
C GLY A 48 -2.41 -6.22 3.33
N THR A 49 -1.81 -6.96 2.41
CA THR A 49 -2.44 -8.07 1.68
C THR A 49 -2.00 -9.40 2.30
N GLY A 50 -2.15 -10.52 1.59
CA GLY A 50 -1.67 -11.82 2.05
C GLY A 50 -0.15 -11.90 2.20
N VAL A 51 0.62 -11.06 1.48
CA VAL A 51 2.10 -11.18 1.35
C VAL A 51 2.82 -9.86 1.02
N ALA A 52 2.12 -8.72 1.07
CA ALA A 52 2.71 -7.40 0.82
C ALA A 52 2.05 -6.32 1.68
N PHE A 53 2.67 -5.14 1.73
CA PHE A 53 2.20 -3.99 2.48
C PHE A 53 2.28 -2.71 1.65
N ALA A 54 1.42 -1.76 1.98
CA ALA A 54 1.42 -0.40 1.46
C ALA A 54 1.19 0.60 2.60
N ALA A 55 2.04 1.62 2.71
CA ALA A 55 1.99 2.66 3.73
C ALA A 55 1.78 4.04 3.10
N ILE A 56 0.83 4.80 3.64
CA ILE A 56 0.57 6.19 3.26
C ILE A 56 1.36 7.10 4.21
N LYS A 57 2.10 8.04 3.64
CA LYS A 57 2.80 9.09 4.37
C LYS A 57 1.93 10.34 4.51
N ALA A 58 2.26 11.20 5.46
CA ALA A 58 1.52 12.43 5.77
C ALA A 58 1.47 13.44 4.60
N ASN A 59 2.39 13.32 3.63
CA ASN A 59 2.38 14.09 2.38
C ASN A 59 1.51 13.46 1.28
N GLY A 60 0.79 12.36 1.58
CA GLY A 60 -0.04 11.63 0.63
C GLY A 60 0.73 10.69 -0.31
N SER A 61 2.03 10.49 -0.11
CA SER A 61 2.81 9.52 -0.89
C SER A 61 2.63 8.09 -0.36
N VAL A 62 2.84 7.08 -1.21
CA VAL A 62 2.77 5.66 -0.81
C VAL A 62 4.13 4.96 -0.91
N VAL A 63 4.43 4.12 0.08
CA VAL A 63 5.57 3.20 0.09
C VAL A 63 5.06 1.77 0.14
N THR A 64 5.55 0.90 -0.73
CA THR A 64 5.16 -0.52 -0.82
C THR A 64 6.36 -1.42 -0.55
N TRP A 65 6.10 -2.60 0.02
CA TRP A 65 7.11 -3.64 0.23
C TRP A 65 6.47 -5.03 0.40
N GLY A 66 7.30 -6.08 0.38
CA GLY A 66 6.87 -7.49 0.41
C GLY A 66 6.95 -8.12 -0.97
N HIS A 67 6.12 -9.13 -1.24
CA HIS A 67 6.22 -9.89 -2.49
C HIS A 67 5.87 -9.03 -3.71
N ALA A 68 6.82 -8.94 -4.66
CA ALA A 68 6.74 -8.05 -5.82
C ALA A 68 5.43 -8.23 -6.61
N ASP A 69 5.14 -9.46 -7.03
CA ASP A 69 3.97 -9.78 -7.88
C ASP A 69 2.61 -9.56 -7.21
N TYR A 70 2.61 -9.40 -5.88
CA TYR A 70 1.40 -9.33 -5.05
C TYR A 70 1.25 -7.95 -4.38
N GLY A 71 1.82 -6.92 -5.01
CA GLY A 71 1.67 -5.52 -4.64
C GLY A 71 2.85 -4.93 -3.87
N GLY A 72 3.89 -5.71 -3.60
CA GLY A 72 5.15 -5.23 -3.04
C GLY A 72 5.98 -4.40 -4.03
N ASP A 73 5.80 -4.61 -5.34
CA ASP A 73 6.32 -3.74 -6.39
C ASP A 73 5.20 -2.86 -6.96
N SER A 74 5.35 -1.55 -6.80
CA SER A 74 4.44 -0.54 -7.37
C SER A 74 5.13 0.36 -8.40
N ALA A 75 6.27 -0.05 -8.97
CA ALA A 75 7.06 0.76 -9.89
C ALA A 75 6.26 1.23 -11.11
N ALA A 76 5.39 0.38 -11.66
CA ALA A 76 4.53 0.69 -12.81
C ALA A 76 3.56 1.86 -12.54
N VAL A 77 3.17 2.07 -11.28
CA VAL A 77 2.22 3.12 -10.85
C VAL A 77 2.88 4.17 -9.96
N ALA A 78 4.19 4.10 -9.74
CA ALA A 78 4.92 4.99 -8.84
C ALA A 78 4.66 6.49 -9.11
N PRO A 79 4.59 6.98 -10.37
CA PRO A 79 4.28 8.39 -10.64
C PRO A 79 2.90 8.84 -10.14
N LEU A 80 1.96 7.91 -9.93
CA LEU A 80 0.62 8.20 -9.44
C LEU A 80 0.52 8.16 -7.92
N LEU A 81 1.55 7.66 -7.24
CA LEU A 81 1.61 7.41 -5.79
C LEU A 81 2.53 8.39 -5.05
N THR A 82 2.98 9.47 -5.70
CA THR A 82 3.90 10.45 -5.11
C THR A 82 3.22 11.43 -4.16
N ASP A 83 1.91 11.62 -4.28
CA ASP A 83 1.11 12.54 -3.47
C ASP A 83 -0.39 12.21 -3.51
N GLY A 84 -1.16 12.91 -2.68
CA GLY A 84 -2.62 12.98 -2.78
C GLY A 84 -3.36 11.66 -2.58
N VAL A 85 -2.72 10.62 -2.05
CA VAL A 85 -3.39 9.37 -1.67
C VAL A 85 -4.01 9.54 -0.29
N ALA A 86 -5.33 9.42 -0.21
CA ALA A 86 -6.10 9.56 1.02
C ALA A 86 -6.28 8.21 1.74
N LYS A 87 -6.40 7.12 0.97
CA LYS A 87 -6.63 5.78 1.51
C LYS A 87 -6.04 4.72 0.61
N VAL A 88 -5.56 3.63 1.23
CA VAL A 88 -5.19 2.39 0.57
C VAL A 88 -5.95 1.24 1.21
N CYS A 89 -6.45 0.35 0.38
CA CYS A 89 -7.08 -0.91 0.74
C CYS A 89 -6.48 -2.04 -0.10
N GLY A 90 -6.65 -3.28 0.35
CA GLY A 90 -6.03 -4.45 -0.27
C GLY A 90 -6.99 -5.62 -0.33
N THR A 91 -6.85 -6.40 -1.40
CA THR A 91 -7.45 -7.74 -1.53
C THR A 91 -6.48 -8.79 -0.97
N ALA A 92 -6.64 -10.06 -1.35
CA ALA A 92 -5.65 -11.08 -1.00
C ALA A 92 -4.28 -10.77 -1.61
N PHE A 93 -4.22 -10.20 -2.83
CA PHE A 93 -2.98 -10.08 -3.60
C PHE A 93 -2.84 -8.78 -4.41
N ALA A 94 -3.73 -7.82 -4.25
CA ALA A 94 -3.68 -6.52 -4.92
C ALA A 94 -4.05 -5.36 -3.98
N PHE A 95 -3.75 -4.14 -4.42
CA PHE A 95 -4.08 -2.91 -3.71
C PHE A 95 -4.87 -1.95 -4.60
N ALA A 96 -5.68 -1.12 -3.96
CA ALA A 96 -6.31 0.04 -4.54
C ALA A 96 -6.09 1.28 -3.65
N ALA A 97 -5.61 2.36 -4.25
CA ALA A 97 -5.44 3.66 -3.62
C ALA A 97 -6.53 4.63 -4.10
N THR A 98 -7.22 5.27 -3.15
CA THR A 98 -8.12 6.39 -3.41
C THR A 98 -7.37 7.70 -3.24
N LYS A 99 -7.31 8.51 -4.31
CA LYS A 99 -6.72 9.85 -4.27
C LYS A 99 -7.74 10.88 -3.78
N GLU A 100 -7.27 12.00 -3.25
CA GLU A 100 -8.09 13.14 -2.83
C GLU A 100 -8.89 13.76 -3.99
N SER A 101 -8.40 13.61 -5.23
CA SER A 101 -9.13 13.97 -6.45
C SER A 101 -10.33 13.06 -6.75
N GLY A 102 -10.49 11.97 -6.00
CA GLY A 102 -11.49 10.94 -6.24
C GLY A 102 -11.11 9.95 -7.36
N SER A 103 -9.84 9.94 -7.80
CA SER A 103 -9.34 8.92 -8.73
C SER A 103 -8.82 7.69 -7.99
N ILE A 104 -8.85 6.53 -8.67
CA ILE A 104 -8.33 5.27 -8.13
C ILE A 104 -7.09 4.81 -8.89
N VAL A 105 -6.11 4.28 -8.16
CA VAL A 105 -4.93 3.61 -8.71
C VAL A 105 -4.89 2.18 -8.17
N THR A 106 -4.77 1.18 -9.05
CA THR A 106 -4.65 -0.23 -8.67
C THR A 106 -3.29 -0.80 -9.04
N TRP A 107 -2.79 -1.75 -8.25
CA TRP A 107 -1.57 -2.51 -8.55
C TRP A 107 -1.55 -3.85 -7.80
N GLY A 108 -0.60 -4.72 -8.14
CA GLY A 108 -0.51 -6.09 -7.63
C GLY A 108 -1.08 -7.10 -8.62
N TYR A 109 -1.54 -8.25 -8.11
CA TYR A 109 -1.95 -9.36 -8.97
C TYR A 109 -3.20 -9.02 -9.78
N ALA A 110 -3.11 -9.16 -11.11
CA ALA A 110 -4.13 -8.72 -12.04
C ALA A 110 -5.50 -9.34 -11.75
N ASP A 111 -5.54 -10.66 -11.56
CA ASP A 111 -6.79 -11.42 -11.36
C ASP A 111 -7.45 -11.16 -9.99
N ASP A 112 -6.73 -10.55 -9.06
CA ASP A 112 -7.19 -10.21 -7.71
C ASP A 112 -7.48 -8.71 -7.53
N GLY A 113 -7.64 -7.98 -8.64
CA GLY A 113 -7.99 -6.55 -8.66
C GLY A 113 -6.84 -5.60 -8.97
N GLY A 114 -5.66 -6.11 -9.31
CA GLY A 114 -4.52 -5.28 -9.73
C GLY A 114 -4.75 -4.61 -11.09
N ASP A 115 -5.54 -5.24 -11.96
CA ASP A 115 -5.92 -4.70 -13.27
C ASP A 115 -7.34 -4.10 -13.24
N SER A 116 -7.43 -2.77 -13.29
CA SER A 116 -8.68 -2.02 -13.41
C SER A 116 -8.90 -1.43 -14.79
N SER A 117 -8.11 -1.83 -15.81
CA SER A 117 -8.14 -1.25 -17.15
C SER A 117 -9.52 -1.31 -17.81
N GLY A 118 -10.29 -2.37 -17.55
CA GLY A 118 -11.67 -2.54 -18.05
C GLY A 118 -12.66 -1.51 -17.54
N VAL A 119 -12.35 -0.81 -16.44
CA VAL A 119 -13.19 0.23 -15.83
C VAL A 119 -12.44 1.54 -15.60
N ALA A 120 -11.25 1.72 -16.16
CA ALA A 120 -10.37 2.86 -15.88
C ALA A 120 -11.05 4.22 -16.09
N ALA A 121 -11.90 4.34 -17.11
CA ALA A 121 -12.66 5.57 -17.40
C ALA A 121 -13.68 5.96 -16.31
N LEU A 122 -14.10 5.00 -15.48
CA LEU A 122 -15.02 5.24 -14.35
C LEU A 122 -14.27 5.55 -13.05
N LEU A 123 -12.95 5.43 -13.05
CA LEU A 123 -12.08 5.56 -11.88
C LEU A 123 -11.25 6.84 -11.91
N THR A 124 -11.57 7.78 -12.81
CA THR A 124 -10.80 9.03 -12.98
C THR A 124 -11.18 10.12 -11.99
N GLU A 125 -12.39 10.10 -11.44
CA GLU A 125 -12.89 11.08 -10.47
C GLU A 125 -14.15 10.58 -9.74
N GLY A 126 -14.54 11.27 -8.67
CA GLY A 126 -15.81 11.04 -7.97
C GLY A 126 -15.89 9.78 -7.12
N VAL A 127 -14.84 8.96 -7.06
CA VAL A 127 -14.78 7.80 -6.16
C VAL A 127 -14.44 8.26 -4.75
N VAL A 128 -15.32 7.97 -3.80
CA VAL A 128 -15.16 8.41 -2.40
C VAL A 128 -14.36 7.41 -1.58
N GLN A 129 -14.46 6.11 -1.90
CA GLN A 129 -13.79 5.06 -1.15
C GLN A 129 -13.71 3.75 -1.95
N VAL A 130 -12.62 3.01 -1.75
CA VAL A 130 -12.52 1.57 -2.03
C VAL A 130 -12.33 0.82 -0.70
N CYS A 131 -12.88 -0.41 -0.59
CA CYS A 131 -12.85 -1.23 0.62
C CYS A 131 -12.54 -2.69 0.30
#